data_AF-C3YS11-F1
#
_entry.id   AF-C3YS11-F1
#
_cell.length_a   1.000
_cell.length_b   1.000
_cell.length_c   1.000
_cell.angle_alpha   90.00
_cell.angle_beta   90.00
_cell.angle_gamma   90.00
#
_symmetry.space_group_name_H-M   'P 1'
#
loop_
_entity.id
_entity.type
_entity.pdbx_description
1 polymer ?
#
loop_
_entity_poly.entity_id
_entity_poly.type
_entity_poly.pdbx_seq_one_letter_code
_entity_poly.pdbx_strand_id
1 'polypeptide(L)'
;MIPNQGIYMGGASIPQRRMPSPPKGRAPKPTLKPVKRVQGTKDRDMLMKQQNLRVQQPELDKLETARYRNSYKHNLCLEMLREGFHKSFTELFQLMKKRKDEREEAGPDSLLWQEPLLEDQPEKLDQIKHYLTRGEAARRMGEFYKFFSVTVCTKQA
;
A
#
# COMPACT_ATOMS: atom_id res chain seq x y z
N MET A 1 -42.08 -44.49 27.94
CA MET A 1 -41.24 -43.63 27.10
C MET A 1 -42.17 -42.78 26.25
N ILE A 2 -42.04 -41.46 26.35
CA ILE A 2 -43.03 -40.46 25.91
C ILE A 2 -42.97 -40.28 24.39
N PRO A 3 -44.11 -40.22 23.67
CA PRO A 3 -44.14 -39.96 22.23
C PRO A 3 -43.89 -38.47 21.95
N ASN A 4 -42.90 -38.19 21.11
CA ASN A 4 -42.60 -36.83 20.66
C ASN A 4 -43.49 -36.50 19.44
N GLN A 5 -44.66 -35.91 19.70
CA GLN A 5 -45.49 -35.27 18.68
C GLN A 5 -45.01 -33.82 18.52
N GLY A 6 -44.17 -33.57 17.52
CA GLY A 6 -43.73 -32.25 17.11
C GLY A 6 -44.65 -31.68 16.03
N ILE A 7 -45.58 -30.84 16.47
CA ILE A 7 -46.61 -30.13 15.70
C ILE A 7 -45.96 -29.19 14.66
N TYR A 8 -46.44 -29.26 13.41
CA TYR A 8 -46.22 -28.23 12.39
C TYR A 8 -46.88 -26.92 12.87
N MET A 9 -46.06 -25.94 13.27
CA MET A 9 -46.54 -24.59 13.53
C MET A 9 -46.33 -23.73 12.28
N GLY A 10 -47.46 -23.41 11.63
CA GLY A 10 -47.55 -22.46 10.54
C GLY A 10 -47.02 -21.08 10.94
N GLY A 11 -46.53 -20.34 9.94
CA GLY A 11 -45.95 -19.02 10.10
C GLY A 11 -46.92 -18.03 10.75
N ALA A 12 -46.51 -17.49 11.90
CA ALA A 12 -47.10 -16.28 12.45
C ALA A 12 -46.26 -15.08 12.01
N SER A 13 -46.76 -14.31 11.04
CA SER A 13 -46.23 -12.99 10.73
C SER A 13 -46.43 -12.08 11.93
N ILE A 14 -45.34 -11.60 12.52
CA ILE A 14 -45.36 -10.60 13.60
C ILE A 14 -46.06 -9.34 13.04
N PRO A 15 -47.15 -8.85 13.66
CA PRO A 15 -47.74 -7.59 13.23
C PRO A 15 -46.77 -6.46 13.56
N GLN A 16 -46.09 -5.92 12.54
CA GLN A 16 -45.35 -4.68 12.69
C GLN A 16 -46.35 -3.58 13.06
N ARG A 17 -46.25 -3.05 14.29
CA ARG A 17 -46.84 -1.75 14.63
C ARG A 17 -46.21 -0.71 13.70
N ARG A 18 -46.91 -0.34 12.63
CA ARG A 18 -46.53 0.82 11.82
C ARG A 18 -46.82 2.06 12.65
N MET A 19 -45.77 2.61 13.27
CA MET A 19 -45.85 3.96 13.84
C MET A 19 -46.20 4.91 12.70
N PRO A 20 -47.23 5.77 12.85
CA PRO A 20 -47.50 6.81 11.87
C PRO A 20 -46.28 7.73 11.78
N SER A 21 -45.92 8.10 10.56
CA SER A 21 -44.82 9.04 10.32
C SER A 21 -45.11 10.34 11.07
N PRO A 22 -44.11 10.96 11.71
CA PRO A 22 -44.29 12.25 12.38
C PRO A 22 -44.93 13.25 11.40
N PRO A 23 -45.88 14.08 11.83
CA PRO A 23 -46.49 15.08 10.97
C PRO A 23 -45.39 15.94 10.35
N LYS A 24 -45.50 16.22 9.04
CA LYS A 24 -44.59 17.10 8.29
C LYS A 24 -44.78 18.56 8.73
N GLY A 25 -44.47 18.85 9.98
CA GLY A 25 -44.28 20.20 10.48
C GLY A 25 -42.86 20.66 10.15
N ARG A 26 -42.70 21.91 9.74
CA ARG A 26 -41.38 22.54 9.60
C ARG A 26 -40.68 22.47 10.96
N ALA A 27 -39.59 21.73 11.06
CA ALA A 27 -38.79 21.68 12.28
C ALA A 27 -38.45 23.12 12.69
N PRO A 28 -38.68 23.52 13.96
CA PRO A 28 -38.26 24.83 14.42
C PRO A 28 -36.75 24.93 14.22
N LYS A 29 -36.30 26.01 13.57
CA LYS A 29 -34.87 26.28 13.40
C LYS A 29 -34.25 26.30 14.80
N PRO A 30 -33.14 25.58 15.06
CA PRO A 30 -32.48 25.63 16.35
C PRO A 30 -32.03 27.07 16.59
N THR A 31 -32.73 27.79 17.49
CA THR A 31 -32.38 29.15 17.90
C THR A 31 -31.26 29.17 18.94
N LEU A 32 -30.85 27.99 19.41
CA LEU A 32 -29.78 27.83 20.37
C LEU A 32 -28.44 27.73 19.64
N LYS A 33 -27.60 28.75 19.82
CA LYS A 33 -26.19 28.71 19.44
C LYS A 33 -25.54 27.51 20.16
N PRO A 34 -24.65 26.74 19.51
CA PRO A 34 -23.93 25.67 20.20
C PRO A 34 -23.29 26.24 21.46
N VAL A 35 -23.66 25.71 22.62
CA VAL A 35 -22.95 26.02 23.86
C VAL A 35 -21.50 25.64 23.58
N LYS A 36 -20.57 26.62 23.67
CA LYS A 36 -19.15 26.32 23.65
C LYS A 36 -18.92 25.34 24.78
N ARG A 37 -18.72 24.05 24.47
CA ARG A 37 -18.30 23.06 25.46
C ARG A 37 -17.09 23.66 26.15
N VAL A 38 -17.24 24.00 27.43
CA VAL A 38 -16.10 24.35 28.28
C VAL A 38 -15.21 23.12 28.24
N GLN A 39 -14.05 23.24 27.60
CA GLN A 39 -13.09 22.15 27.48
C GLN A 39 -12.81 21.64 28.90
N GLY A 40 -13.20 20.40 29.17
CA GLY A 40 -12.94 19.80 30.48
C GLY A 40 -11.44 19.73 30.72
N THR A 41 -11.02 19.61 31.98
CA THR A 41 -9.61 19.37 32.34
C THR A 41 -9.01 18.23 31.51
N LYS A 42 -9.78 17.16 31.25
CA LYS A 42 -9.41 16.05 30.37
C LYS A 42 -9.15 16.45 28.90
N ASP A 43 -9.96 17.36 28.35
CA ASP A 43 -9.78 17.86 26.98
C ASP A 43 -8.48 18.69 26.89
N ARG A 44 -8.20 19.48 27.93
CA ARG A 44 -6.98 20.26 28.03
C ARG A 44 -5.73 19.39 28.17
N ASP A 45 -5.80 18.36 29.02
CA ASP A 45 -4.70 17.40 29.19
C ASP A 45 -4.46 16.61 27.90
N MET A 46 -5.51 16.25 27.17
CA MET A 46 -5.40 15.60 25.86
C MET A 46 -4.71 16.49 24.82
N LEU A 47 -5.08 17.77 24.75
CA LEU A 47 -4.43 18.76 23.88
C LEU A 47 -2.96 18.95 24.24
N MET A 48 -2.65 19.07 25.54
CA MET A 48 -1.27 19.24 26.00
C MET A 48 -0.42 18.01 25.72
N LYS A 49 -0.99 16.81 25.91
CA LYS A 49 -0.35 15.55 25.52
C LYS A 49 -0.10 15.48 24.02
N GLN A 50 -1.07 15.86 23.19
CA GLN A 50 -0.90 15.92 21.73
C GLN A 50 0.21 16.90 21.34
N GLN A 51 0.25 18.08 21.96
CA GLN A 51 1.29 19.08 21.70
C GLN A 51 2.68 18.57 22.11
N ASN A 52 2.81 17.94 23.27
CA ASN A 52 4.05 17.32 23.74
C ASN A 52 4.53 16.21 22.79
N LEU A 53 3.62 15.36 22.31
CA LEU A 53 3.94 14.31 21.34
C LEU A 53 4.41 14.89 20.00
N ARG A 54 3.85 16.02 19.57
CA ARG A 54 4.23 16.69 18.33
C ARG A 54 5.61 17.35 18.43
N VAL A 55 5.93 17.96 19.56
CA VAL A 55 7.25 18.58 19.81
C VAL A 55 8.35 17.52 19.93
N GLN A 56 8.03 16.32 20.42
CA GLN A 56 8.97 15.21 20.50
C GLN A 56 9.20 14.49 19.16
N GLN A 57 8.35 14.72 18.14
CA GLN A 57 8.58 14.13 16.83
C GLN A 57 9.69 14.89 16.09
N PRO A 58 10.67 14.18 15.51
CA PRO A 58 11.65 14.81 14.64
C PRO A 58 10.95 15.36 13.38
N GLU A 59 11.35 16.56 12.97
CA GLU A 59 10.98 17.11 11.66
C GLU A 59 11.72 16.31 10.59
N LEU A 60 11.03 15.34 10.00
CA LEU A 60 11.58 14.52 8.91
C LEU A 60 11.61 15.34 7.62
N ASP A 61 12.73 15.24 6.88
CA ASP A 61 12.78 15.81 5.54
C ASP A 61 11.76 15.12 4.62
N LYS A 62 11.37 15.79 3.54
CA LYS A 62 10.46 15.22 2.52
C LYS A 62 11.01 13.91 1.96
N LEU A 63 12.33 13.81 1.77
CA LEU A 63 12.97 12.59 1.28
C LEU A 63 12.91 11.47 2.31
N GLU A 64 13.13 11.76 3.59
CA GLU A 64 13.02 10.78 4.67
C GLU A 64 11.59 10.29 4.82
N THR A 65 10.62 11.21 4.82
CA THR A 65 9.20 10.89 4.86
C THR A 65 8.79 9.96 3.70
N ALA A 66 9.31 10.22 2.50
CA ALA A 66 9.06 9.37 1.34
C ALA A 66 9.66 7.96 1.52
N ARG A 67 10.88 7.85 2.06
CA ARG A 67 11.52 6.55 2.35
C ARG A 67 10.68 5.68 3.27
N TYR A 68 10.06 6.27 4.30
CA TYR A 68 9.19 5.53 5.23
C TYR A 68 7.82 5.18 4.64
N ARG A 69 7.28 5.98 3.71
CA ARG A 69 5.96 5.75 3.11
C ARG A 69 5.98 4.78 1.93
N ASN A 70 7.07 4.77 1.18
CA ASN A 70 7.17 4.04 -0.07
C ASN A 70 7.71 2.63 0.16
N SER A 71 7.29 1.69 -0.69
CA SER A 71 7.94 0.38 -0.76
C SER A 71 9.40 0.51 -1.22
N TYR A 72 10.21 -0.49 -0.90
CA TYR A 72 11.62 -0.53 -1.31
C TYR A 72 11.77 -0.39 -2.83
N LYS A 73 11.02 -1.20 -3.61
CA LYS A 73 10.95 -1.10 -5.08
C LYS A 73 10.67 0.33 -5.55
N HIS A 74 9.72 1.02 -4.92
CA HIS A 74 9.36 2.37 -5.35
C HIS A 74 10.50 3.36 -5.12
N ASN A 75 11.15 3.32 -3.94
CA ASN A 75 12.31 4.17 -3.66
C ASN A 75 13.47 3.87 -4.61
N LEU A 76 13.73 2.60 -4.91
CA LEU A 76 14.75 2.16 -5.86
C LEU A 76 14.52 2.77 -7.25
N CYS A 77 13.28 2.71 -7.76
CA CYS A 77 12.93 3.31 -9.05
C CYS A 77 13.12 4.84 -9.03
N LEU A 78 12.72 5.52 -7.95
CA LEU A 78 12.92 6.96 -7.81
C LEU A 78 14.41 7.34 -7.83
N GLU A 79 15.26 6.57 -7.15
CA GLU A 79 16.71 6.77 -7.15
C GLU A 79 17.30 6.65 -8.56
N MET A 80 16.96 5.57 -9.28
CA MET A 80 17.45 5.36 -10.65
C MET A 80 17.04 6.49 -11.59
N LEU A 81 15.80 6.98 -11.47
CA LEU A 81 15.31 8.09 -12.29
C LEU A 81 15.98 9.41 -11.91
N ARG A 82 16.21 9.66 -10.63
CA ARG A 82 16.92 10.86 -10.13
C ARG A 82 18.36 10.92 -10.62
N GLU A 83 19.03 9.77 -10.71
CA GLU A 83 20.40 9.65 -11.21
C GLU A 83 20.50 9.64 -12.76
N GLY A 84 19.36 9.66 -13.46
CA GLY A 84 19.29 9.70 -14.92
C GLY A 84 19.46 8.35 -15.61
N PHE A 85 19.32 7.24 -14.89
CA PHE A 85 19.42 5.87 -15.43
C PHE A 85 18.08 5.38 -16.00
N HIS A 86 17.56 6.08 -17.01
CA HIS A 86 16.23 5.79 -17.58
C HIS A 86 16.20 4.48 -18.38
N LYS A 87 17.31 4.11 -19.03
CA LYS A 87 17.37 2.85 -19.81
C LYS A 87 17.40 1.66 -18.86
N SER A 88 18.27 1.71 -17.85
CA SER A 88 18.34 0.71 -16.77
C SER A 88 17.00 0.57 -16.06
N PHE A 89 16.31 1.68 -15.78
CA PHE A 89 14.98 1.66 -15.19
C PHE A 89 13.98 0.89 -16.07
N THR A 90 13.99 1.16 -17.38
CA THR A 90 13.09 0.51 -18.34
C THR A 90 13.33 -1.00 -18.38
N GLU A 91 14.58 -1.42 -18.45
CA GLU A 91 14.98 -2.84 -18.44
C GLU A 91 14.55 -3.53 -17.14
N LEU A 92 14.80 -2.89 -15.98
CA LEU A 92 14.40 -3.43 -14.69
C LEU A 92 12.86 -3.60 -14.59
N PHE A 93 12.10 -2.62 -15.07
CA PHE A 93 10.64 -2.69 -15.10
C PHE A 93 10.12 -3.79 -16.02
N GLN A 94 10.73 -3.95 -17.20
CA GLN A 94 10.39 -5.04 -18.13
C GLN A 94 10.71 -6.40 -17.53
N LEU A 95 11.82 -6.55 -16.81
CA LEU A 95 12.20 -7.80 -16.15
C LEU A 95 11.18 -8.20 -15.06
N MET A 96 10.78 -7.25 -14.21
CA MET A 96 9.73 -7.48 -13.20
C MET A 96 8.41 -7.91 -13.86
N LYS A 97 8.00 -7.20 -14.92
CA LYS A 97 6.79 -7.52 -15.65
C LYS A 97 6.85 -8.92 -16.26
N LYS A 98 7.94 -9.25 -16.97
CA LYS A 98 8.15 -10.56 -17.59
C LYS A 98 8.05 -11.70 -16.59
N ARG A 99 8.68 -11.56 -15.41
CA ARG A 99 8.59 -12.56 -14.34
C ARG A 99 7.18 -12.73 -13.79
N LYS A 100 6.43 -11.64 -13.70
CA LYS A 100 5.03 -11.69 -13.29
C LYS A 100 4.16 -12.40 -14.34
N ASP A 101 4.35 -12.06 -15.61
CA ASP A 101 3.63 -12.65 -16.73
C ASP A 101 3.95 -14.17 -16.82
N GLU A 102 5.22 -14.57 -16.68
CA GLU A 102 5.64 -15.99 -16.62
C GLU A 102 4.99 -16.75 -15.46
N ARG A 103 4.89 -16.13 -14.29
CA ARG A 103 4.24 -16.71 -13.10
C ARG A 103 2.73 -16.85 -13.30
N GLU A 104 2.08 -15.85 -13.91
CA GLU A 104 0.65 -15.88 -14.23
C GLU A 104 0.34 -16.98 -15.27
N GLU A 105 1.18 -17.13 -16.28
CA GLU A 105 1.04 -18.18 -17.32
C GLU A 105 1.24 -19.59 -16.75
N ALA A 106 2.20 -19.76 -15.84
CA ALA A 106 2.48 -21.07 -15.21
C ALA A 106 1.37 -21.51 -14.23
N GLY A 107 0.58 -20.58 -13.70
CA GLY A 107 -0.55 -20.86 -12.82
C GLY A 107 -0.17 -21.25 -11.39
N PRO A 108 -1.19 -21.41 -10.51
CA PRO A 108 -1.01 -21.54 -9.06
C PRO A 108 -0.31 -22.82 -8.59
N ASP A 109 -0.34 -23.88 -9.40
CA ASP A 109 0.27 -25.17 -9.08
C ASP A 109 1.74 -25.27 -9.50
N SER A 110 2.28 -24.23 -10.14
CA SER A 110 3.66 -24.20 -10.60
C SER A 110 4.65 -23.85 -9.48
N LEU A 111 5.90 -24.32 -9.64
CA LEU A 111 7.01 -23.91 -8.77
C LEU A 111 7.26 -22.40 -8.82
N LEU A 112 7.08 -21.77 -9.99
CA LEU A 112 7.20 -20.32 -10.17
C LEU A 112 6.17 -19.54 -9.33
N TRP A 113 5.01 -20.14 -9.04
CA TRP A 113 4.02 -19.54 -8.15
C TRP A 113 4.46 -19.58 -6.68
N GLN A 114 5.26 -20.56 -6.28
CA GLN A 114 5.74 -20.67 -4.90
C GLN A 114 6.94 -19.75 -4.63
N GLU A 115 7.67 -19.34 -5.67
CA GLU A 115 8.79 -18.41 -5.54
C GLU A 115 8.34 -16.98 -5.18
N PRO A 116 9.10 -16.26 -4.33
CA PRO A 116 8.83 -14.87 -4.02
C PRO A 116 8.98 -13.98 -5.27
N LEU A 117 8.10 -12.98 -5.40
CA LEU A 117 8.18 -12.01 -6.49
C LEU A 117 9.52 -11.27 -6.45
N LEU A 118 10.02 -10.91 -7.64
CA LEU A 118 11.26 -10.14 -7.75
C LEU A 118 11.19 -8.80 -7.01
N GLU A 119 10.00 -8.22 -6.92
CA GLU A 119 9.74 -6.93 -6.28
C GLU A 119 9.90 -6.96 -4.74
N ASP A 120 9.77 -8.16 -4.16
CA ASP A 120 9.81 -8.39 -2.71
C ASP A 120 11.20 -8.84 -2.23
N GLN A 121 12.17 -8.97 -3.14
CA GLN A 121 13.54 -9.40 -2.85
C GLN A 121 14.52 -8.21 -2.99
N PRO A 122 14.74 -7.41 -1.93
CA PRO A 122 15.53 -6.18 -2.01
C PRO A 122 16.98 -6.44 -2.42
N GLU A 123 17.61 -7.50 -1.92
CA GLU A 123 19.00 -7.85 -2.25
C GLU A 123 19.15 -8.16 -3.75
N LYS A 124 18.19 -8.89 -4.31
CA LYS A 124 18.18 -9.24 -5.74
C LYS A 124 17.94 -8.00 -6.61
N LEU A 125 17.06 -7.11 -6.18
CA LEU A 125 16.82 -5.84 -6.85
C LEU A 125 18.06 -4.95 -6.85
N ASP A 126 18.79 -4.85 -5.74
CA ASP A 126 20.04 -4.09 -5.65
C ASP A 126 21.12 -4.66 -6.58
N GLN A 127 21.22 -5.99 -6.65
CA GLN A 127 22.17 -6.64 -7.56
C GLN A 127 21.83 -6.33 -9.04
N ILE A 128 20.56 -6.43 -9.42
CA ILE A 128 20.12 -6.10 -10.78
C ILE A 128 20.33 -4.62 -11.08
N LYS A 129 19.98 -3.71 -10.15
CA LYS A 129 20.25 -2.27 -10.28
C LYS A 129 21.75 -2.02 -10.51
N HIS A 130 22.61 -2.65 -9.71
CA HIS A 130 24.06 -2.46 -9.82
C HIS A 130 24.57 -2.80 -11.22
N TYR A 131 24.17 -3.96 -11.75
CA TYR A 131 24.60 -4.35 -13.09
C TYR A 131 23.99 -3.47 -14.17
N LEU A 132 22.68 -3.24 -14.17
CA LEU A 132 22.05 -2.41 -15.20
C LEU A 132 22.64 -1.00 -15.25
N THR A 133 22.77 -0.34 -14.09
CA THR A 133 23.35 1.02 -14.01
C THR A 133 24.82 1.06 -14.43
N ARG A 134 25.62 0.04 -14.06
CA ARG A 134 27.01 -0.10 -14.51
C ARG A 134 27.11 -0.29 -16.02
N GLY A 135 26.21 -1.08 -16.60
CA GLY A 135 26.12 -1.27 -18.04
C GLY A 135 25.77 0.03 -18.76
N GLU A 136 24.74 0.74 -18.30
CA GLU A 136 24.35 2.03 -18.88
C GLU A 136 25.45 3.10 -18.75
N ALA A 137 26.13 3.16 -17.60
CA ALA A 137 27.28 4.05 -17.40
C ALA A 137 28.45 3.69 -18.34
N ALA A 138 28.79 2.41 -18.48
CA ALA A 138 29.82 1.96 -19.41
C ALA A 138 29.46 2.32 -20.87
N ARG A 139 28.20 2.14 -21.25
CA ARG A 139 27.70 2.55 -22.57
C ARG A 139 27.80 4.06 -22.79
N ARG A 140 27.54 4.88 -21.76
CA ARG A 140 27.72 6.34 -21.82
C ARG A 140 29.18 6.75 -22.03
N MET A 141 30.12 6.00 -21.46
CA MET A 141 31.57 6.25 -21.58
C MET A 141 32.20 5.65 -22.86
N GLY A 142 31.44 4.88 -23.66
CA GLY A 142 31.99 4.18 -24.84
C GLY A 142 32.77 2.90 -24.51
N GLU A 143 32.67 2.39 -23.27
CA GLU A 143 33.40 1.23 -22.77
C GLU A 143 32.65 -0.08 -23.10
N PHE A 144 32.59 -0.44 -24.38
CA PHE A 144 31.75 -1.54 -24.87
C PHE A 144 32.06 -2.91 -24.23
N TYR A 145 33.33 -3.24 -23.96
CA TYR A 145 33.70 -4.52 -23.34
C TYR A 145 33.06 -4.70 -21.95
N LYS A 146 33.05 -3.62 -21.14
CA LYS A 146 32.41 -3.63 -19.81
C LYS A 146 30.90 -3.72 -19.92
N PHE A 147 30.29 -3.10 -20.93
CA PHE A 147 28.86 -3.21 -21.20
C PHE A 147 28.43 -4.65 -21.55
N PHE A 148 29.16 -5.33 -22.44
CA PHE A 148 28.84 -6.71 -22.83
C PHE A 148 28.94 -7.70 -21.68
N SER A 149 30.02 -7.61 -20.88
CA SER A 149 30.19 -8.45 -19.68
C SER A 149 29.02 -8.32 -18.71
N VAL A 150 28.54 -7.09 -18.49
CA VAL A 150 27.45 -6.79 -17.57
C VAL A 150 26.08 -7.25 -18.12
N THR A 151 25.84 -7.07 -19.41
CA THR A 151 24.57 -7.46 -20.06
C THR A 151 24.37 -8.98 -20.07
N VAL A 152 25.45 -9.76 -20.10
CA VAL A 152 25.38 -11.24 -20.02
C VAL A 152 24.98 -11.70 -18.61
N CYS A 153 25.43 -11.01 -17.56
CA CYS A 153 25.06 -11.34 -16.18
C CYS A 153 23.58 -11.04 -15.87
N THR A 154 23.01 -9.96 -16.42
CA THR A 154 21.61 -9.58 -16.15
C THR A 154 20.59 -10.44 -16.89
N LYS A 155 20.98 -11.09 -18.00
CA LYS A 155 20.09 -11.98 -18.76
C LYS A 155 19.90 -13.37 -18.15
N GLN A 156 20.66 -13.70 -17.10
CA GLN A 156 20.56 -14.97 -16.37
C GLN A 156 19.81 -14.85 -15.03
N ALA A 157 19.37 -13.64 -14.65
CA ALA A 157 18.73 -13.34 -13.36
C ALA A 157 17.22 -13.58 -13.35
#